data_AF-M7C4M4-F1
#
_entry.id   AF-M7C4M4-F1
#
_cell.length_a   1.000
_cell.length_b   1.000
_cell.length_c   1.000
_cell.angle_alpha   90.00
_cell.angle_beta   90.00
_cell.angle_gamma   90.00
#
_symmetry.space_group_name_H-M   'P 1'
#
loop_
_entity.id
_entity.type
_entity.pdbx_description
1 polymer ?
#
loop_
_entity_poly.entity_id
_entity_poly.type
_entity_poly.pdbx_seq_one_letter_code
_entity_poly.pdbx_strand_id
1 'polypeptide(L)'
;LQRTDPQLLAQFYYADEELNQVAAELDCLDGRKDPQRCTLLVNQFRSCQDNVLNIVNQIMDECIPHERANRDFCVKFPEEIRHDNLAGQLWFGAECLSAGSIIMNREIESMAMRPLAKDLTRSLEEVRNIIRDQALRDLNLYTEKMKESLKHFDVLFAEFELSYVSAMVPVKSPKEYYVQQEVIVLFCETVERALKLGYLTQDMIDDYEPALMFTIPRLAIV
;
A
#
# COMPACT_ATOMS: atom_id res chain seq x y z
N LEU A 1 -12.74 25.19 10.55
CA LEU A 1 -11.70 24.16 10.74
C LEU A 1 -10.78 24.61 11.86
N GLN A 2 -10.51 23.75 12.84
CA GLN A 2 -9.47 23.96 13.85
C GLN A 2 -8.39 22.89 13.66
N ARG A 3 -7.12 23.24 13.79
CA ARG A 3 -5.99 22.33 13.53
C ARG A 3 -5.94 21.09 14.43
N THR A 4 -6.66 21.13 15.55
CA THR A 4 -6.77 20.04 16.54
C THR A 4 -8.09 19.27 16.43
N ASP A 5 -8.88 19.49 15.38
CA ASP A 5 -10.14 18.79 15.18
C ASP A 5 -9.88 17.31 14.85
N PRO A 6 -10.45 16.36 15.62
CA PRO A 6 -10.20 14.94 15.41
C PRO A 6 -10.91 14.38 14.17
N GLN A 7 -11.81 15.11 13.52
CA GLN A 7 -12.54 14.60 12.36
C GLN A 7 -11.63 14.42 11.14
N LEU A 8 -11.74 13.27 10.45
CA LEU A 8 -10.84 12.89 9.34
C LEU A 8 -10.82 13.92 8.21
N LEU A 9 -11.96 14.53 7.87
CA LEU A 9 -12.03 15.57 6.84
C LEU A 9 -11.25 16.83 7.22
N ALA A 10 -11.24 17.19 8.51
CA ALA A 10 -10.44 18.32 8.99
C ALA A 10 -8.95 17.98 9.00
N GLN A 11 -8.59 16.77 9.47
CA GLN A 11 -7.21 16.28 9.43
C GLN A 11 -6.68 16.26 7.99
N PHE A 12 -7.48 15.75 7.04
CA PHE A 12 -7.14 15.74 5.62
C PHE A 12 -6.86 17.14 5.10
N TYR A 13 -7.75 18.11 5.39
CA TYR A 13 -7.59 19.48 4.91
C TYR A 13 -6.23 20.08 5.30
N TYR A 14 -5.82 19.93 6.56
CA TYR A 14 -4.54 20.46 7.02
C TYR A 14 -3.33 19.68 6.50
N ALA A 15 -3.42 18.35 6.41
CA ALA A 15 -2.37 17.54 5.83
C ALA A 15 -2.13 17.86 4.35
N ASP A 16 -3.22 18.10 3.61
CA ASP A 16 -3.19 18.49 2.21
C ASP A 16 -2.67 19.93 2.01
N GLU A 17 -3.03 20.87 2.88
CA GLU A 17 -2.48 22.23 2.89
C GLU A 17 -0.96 22.21 3.13
N GLU A 18 -0.50 21.43 4.10
CA GLU A 18 0.94 21.25 4.38
C GLU A 18 1.67 20.64 3.18
N LEU A 19 1.11 19.60 2.56
CA LEU A 19 1.67 19.00 1.36
C LEU A 19 1.84 20.03 0.22
N ASN A 20 0.80 20.83 -0.04
CA ASN A 20 0.84 21.86 -1.08
C ASN A 20 1.84 22.97 -0.76
N GLN A 21 2.00 23.34 0.52
CA GLN A 21 3.00 24.32 0.95
C GLN A 21 4.43 23.81 0.68
N VAL A 22 4.74 22.57 1.05
CA VAL A 22 6.05 21.96 0.82
C VAL A 22 6.32 21.80 -0.68
N ALA A 23 5.30 21.44 -1.47
CA ALA A 23 5.40 21.35 -2.93
C ALA A 23 5.77 22.71 -3.55
N ALA A 24 5.07 23.78 -3.15
CA ALA A 24 5.34 25.12 -3.66
C ALA A 24 6.75 25.62 -3.27
N GLU A 25 7.24 25.25 -2.08
CA GLU A 25 8.60 25.57 -1.66
C GLU A 25 9.65 24.82 -2.50
N LEU A 26 9.41 23.53 -2.80
CA LEU A 26 10.26 22.73 -3.68
C LEU A 26 10.34 23.32 -5.10
N ASP A 27 9.21 23.73 -5.68
CA ASP A 27 9.15 24.32 -7.02
C ASP A 27 9.93 25.64 -7.11
N CYS A 28 10.01 26.38 -6.00
CA CYS A 28 10.72 27.66 -5.93
C CYS A 28 12.21 27.51 -5.57
N LEU A 29 12.66 26.31 -5.17
CA LEU A 29 14.03 26.07 -4.72
C LEU A 29 14.99 25.80 -5.89
N ASP A 30 16.10 26.54 -5.93
CA ASP A 30 17.25 26.17 -6.77
C ASP A 30 18.11 25.11 -6.05
N GLY A 31 17.77 23.84 -6.25
CA GLY A 31 18.45 22.71 -5.59
C GLY A 31 19.96 22.60 -5.88
N ARG A 32 20.48 23.29 -6.90
CA ARG A 32 21.93 23.36 -7.17
C ARG A 32 22.66 24.30 -6.22
N LYS A 33 21.96 25.33 -5.72
CA LYS A 33 22.51 26.31 -4.77
C LYS A 33 22.44 25.83 -3.34
N ASP A 34 21.41 25.06 -2.99
CA ASP A 34 21.24 24.49 -1.65
C ASP A 34 20.80 23.02 -1.69
N PRO A 35 21.75 22.09 -1.92
CA PRO A 35 21.45 20.65 -2.00
C PRO A 35 20.95 20.05 -0.68
N GLN A 36 21.39 20.60 0.45
CA GLN A 36 21.00 20.12 1.78
C GLN A 36 19.53 20.45 2.05
N ARG A 37 19.11 21.69 1.79
CA ARG A 37 17.70 22.08 1.91
C ARG A 37 16.81 21.34 0.93
N CYS A 38 17.28 21.10 -0.30
CA CYS A 38 16.57 20.28 -1.28
C CYS A 38 16.29 18.88 -0.74
N THR A 39 17.32 18.22 -0.17
CA THR A 39 17.17 16.88 0.41
C THR A 39 16.17 16.87 1.58
N LEU A 40 16.24 17.88 2.46
CA LEU A 40 15.32 18.01 3.59
C LEU A 40 13.86 18.21 3.13
N LEU A 41 13.63 19.10 2.16
CA LEU A 41 12.29 19.36 1.64
C LEU A 41 11.72 18.17 0.88
N VAL A 42 12.54 17.42 0.12
CA VAL A 42 12.10 16.18 -0.53
C VAL A 42 11.65 15.15 0.52
N ASN A 43 12.42 14.99 1.60
CA ASN A 43 12.04 14.07 2.69
C ASN A 43 10.76 14.53 3.40
N GLN A 44 10.61 15.83 3.64
CA GLN A 44 9.38 16.39 4.21
C GLN A 44 8.19 16.16 3.29
N PHE A 45 8.35 16.41 2.00
CA PHE A 45 7.32 16.19 0.98
C PHE A 45 6.84 14.73 0.98
N ARG A 46 7.77 13.77 1.08
CA ARG A 46 7.41 12.34 1.25
C ARG A 46 6.60 12.10 2.50
N SER A 47 7.03 12.62 3.64
CA SER A 47 6.28 12.46 4.88
C SER A 47 4.88 13.06 4.79
N CYS A 48 4.70 14.18 4.08
CA CYS A 48 3.39 14.78 3.84
C CYS A 48 2.53 13.91 2.90
N GLN A 49 3.11 13.35 1.84
CA GLN A 49 2.43 12.41 0.93
C GLN A 49 1.93 11.19 1.70
N ASP A 50 2.79 10.58 2.52
CA ASP A 50 2.46 9.41 3.34
C ASP A 50 1.30 9.74 4.31
N ASN A 51 1.35 10.91 4.95
CA ASN A 51 0.30 11.36 5.86
C ASN A 51 -1.06 11.55 5.13
N VAL A 52 -1.05 12.20 3.96
CA VAL A 52 -2.26 12.40 3.15
C VAL A 52 -2.86 11.05 2.75
N LEU A 53 -2.05 10.11 2.24
CA LEU A 53 -2.54 8.78 1.88
C LEU A 53 -3.06 8.00 3.07
N ASN A 54 -2.42 8.10 4.24
CA ASN A 54 -2.89 7.44 5.45
C ASN A 54 -4.27 7.95 5.87
N ILE A 55 -4.50 9.26 5.82
CA ILE A 55 -5.82 9.83 6.12
C ILE A 55 -6.84 9.43 5.06
N VAL A 56 -6.48 9.43 3.76
CA VAL A 56 -7.37 8.94 2.69
C VAL A 56 -7.75 7.48 2.91
N ASN A 57 -6.82 6.62 3.32
CA ASN A 57 -7.12 5.23 3.66
C ASN A 57 -8.09 5.12 4.84
N GLN A 58 -7.89 5.88 5.92
CA GLN A 58 -8.83 5.92 7.06
C GLN A 58 -10.22 6.40 6.63
N ILE A 59 -10.29 7.42 5.76
CA ILE A 59 -11.56 7.88 5.18
C ILE A 59 -12.22 6.76 4.37
N MET A 60 -11.47 6.00 3.58
CA MET A 60 -12.01 4.87 2.84
C MET A 60 -12.51 3.75 3.77
N ASP A 61 -11.82 3.48 4.87
CA ASP A 61 -12.24 2.51 5.87
C ASP A 61 -13.59 2.90 6.53
N GLU A 62 -13.81 4.20 6.78
CA GLU A 62 -15.10 4.68 7.31
C GLU A 62 -16.21 4.76 6.24
N CYS A 63 -15.85 5.17 5.03
CA CYS A 63 -16.82 5.59 4.01
C CYS A 63 -17.25 4.47 3.05
N ILE A 64 -16.34 3.53 2.75
CA ILE A 64 -16.53 2.44 1.79
C ILE A 64 -15.99 1.08 2.31
N PRO A 65 -16.28 0.66 3.56
CA PRO A 65 -15.64 -0.50 4.19
C PRO A 65 -15.82 -1.83 3.45
N HIS A 66 -16.92 -1.99 2.72
CA HIS A 66 -17.25 -3.23 2.01
C HIS A 66 -17.08 -3.15 0.49
N GLU A 67 -16.54 -2.03 -0.01
CA GLU A 67 -16.41 -1.75 -1.44
C GLU A 67 -14.94 -1.49 -1.83
N ARG A 68 -14.00 -1.82 -0.93
CA ARG A 68 -12.56 -1.77 -1.19
C ARG A 68 -12.17 -2.79 -2.26
N ALA A 69 -11.23 -2.40 -3.10
CA ALA A 69 -10.63 -3.26 -4.11
C ALA A 69 -9.92 -4.45 -3.44
N ASN A 70 -10.12 -5.64 -4.03
CA ASN A 70 -9.50 -6.87 -3.55
C ASN A 70 -7.97 -6.80 -3.71
N ARG A 71 -7.26 -7.10 -2.62
CA ARG A 71 -5.79 -7.13 -2.55
C ARG A 71 -5.23 -8.51 -2.20
N ASP A 72 -5.96 -9.58 -2.50
CA ASP A 72 -5.53 -10.97 -2.28
C ASP A 72 -4.22 -11.28 -3.00
N PHE A 73 -3.88 -10.52 -4.04
CA PHE A 73 -2.59 -10.63 -4.72
C PHE A 73 -1.39 -10.35 -3.80
N CYS A 74 -1.56 -9.60 -2.70
CA CYS A 74 -0.46 -9.24 -1.80
C CYS A 74 0.19 -10.47 -1.15
N VAL A 75 -0.51 -11.61 -1.06
CA VAL A 75 0.07 -12.88 -0.56
C VAL A 75 1.18 -13.43 -1.47
N LYS A 76 1.24 -12.97 -2.73
CA LYS A 76 2.27 -13.34 -3.71
C LYS A 76 3.52 -12.51 -3.58
N PHE A 77 3.46 -11.39 -2.87
CA PHE A 77 4.59 -10.49 -2.68
C PHE A 77 5.56 -11.06 -1.63
N PRO A 78 6.87 -10.82 -1.80
CA PRO A 78 7.85 -11.05 -0.75
C PRO A 78 7.49 -10.31 0.55
N GLU A 79 7.78 -10.91 1.70
CA GLU A 79 7.45 -10.32 3.01
C GLU A 79 8.20 -9.00 3.24
N GLU A 80 9.37 -8.84 2.64
CA GLU A 80 10.22 -7.65 2.70
C GLU A 80 9.62 -6.43 1.99
N ILE A 81 8.52 -6.60 1.24
CA ILE A 81 7.85 -5.46 0.58
C ILE A 81 6.65 -5.00 1.39
N ARG A 82 6.18 -5.81 2.33
CA ARG A 82 5.03 -5.52 3.19
C ARG A 82 5.37 -4.58 4.36
N HIS A 83 6.23 -3.59 4.11
CA HIS A 83 6.63 -2.57 5.08
C HIS A 83 5.63 -1.41 5.16
N ASP A 84 5.64 -0.68 6.27
CA ASP A 84 4.72 0.42 6.62
C ASP A 84 4.80 1.68 5.70
N ASN A 85 5.51 1.63 4.58
CA ASN A 85 5.59 2.77 3.64
C ASN A 85 5.47 2.40 2.16
N LEU A 86 4.88 1.25 1.83
CA LEU A 86 4.70 0.86 0.43
C LEU A 86 3.77 1.84 -0.32
N ALA A 87 2.70 2.31 0.32
CA ALA A 87 1.71 3.18 -0.33
C ALA A 87 2.31 4.51 -0.82
N GLY A 88 3.15 5.14 0.00
CA GLY A 88 3.90 6.35 -0.36
C GLY A 88 4.86 6.13 -1.53
N GLN A 89 5.59 5.02 -1.50
CA GLN A 89 6.50 4.62 -2.59
C GLN A 89 5.76 4.38 -3.90
N LEU A 90 4.57 3.78 -3.84
CA LEU A 90 3.72 3.56 -5.01
C LEU A 90 3.21 4.87 -5.60
N TRP A 91 2.74 5.82 -4.77
CA TRP A 91 2.36 7.14 -5.26
C TRP A 91 3.55 7.81 -5.96
N PHE A 92 4.73 7.83 -5.34
CA PHE A 92 5.89 8.38 -6.00
C PHE A 92 6.23 7.68 -7.32
N GLY A 93 6.20 6.34 -7.32
CA GLY A 93 6.42 5.54 -8.51
C GLY A 93 5.45 5.92 -9.64
N ALA A 94 4.18 6.13 -9.31
CA ALA A 94 3.16 6.57 -10.25
C ALA A 94 3.43 7.98 -10.80
N GLU A 95 3.86 8.92 -9.95
CA GLU A 95 4.24 10.28 -10.38
C GLU A 95 5.42 10.26 -11.36
N CYS A 96 6.48 9.51 -11.03
CA CYS A 96 7.63 9.34 -11.90
C CYS A 96 7.26 8.73 -13.25
N LEU A 97 6.50 7.62 -13.25
CA LEU A 97 6.06 6.97 -14.49
C LEU A 97 5.17 7.89 -15.33
N SER A 98 4.27 8.65 -14.68
CA SER A 98 3.40 9.63 -15.33
C SER A 98 4.20 10.77 -15.98
N ALA A 99 5.26 11.22 -15.31
CA ALA A 99 6.18 12.25 -15.79
C ALA A 99 7.12 11.76 -16.92
N GLY A 100 7.09 10.46 -17.25
CA GLY A 100 7.86 9.88 -18.35
C GLY A 100 9.15 9.19 -17.91
N SER A 101 9.42 9.09 -16.60
CA SER A 101 10.51 8.25 -16.09
C SER A 101 10.29 6.78 -16.43
N ILE A 102 11.38 6.01 -16.38
CA ILE A 102 11.42 4.59 -16.71
C ILE A 102 12.15 3.87 -15.58
N ILE A 103 11.60 2.73 -15.14
CA ILE A 103 12.26 1.86 -14.17
C ILE A 103 13.44 1.19 -14.88
N MET A 104 14.62 1.25 -14.27
CA MET A 104 15.86 0.72 -14.83
C MET A 104 15.71 -0.77 -15.20
N ASN A 105 16.08 -1.15 -16.42
CA ASN A 105 15.96 -2.51 -16.98
C ASN A 105 14.51 -3.03 -17.10
N ARG A 106 13.50 -2.15 -17.09
CA ARG A 106 12.07 -2.47 -17.14
C ARG A 106 11.31 -1.51 -18.07
N GLU A 107 11.89 -1.23 -19.24
CA GLU A 107 11.37 -0.25 -20.20
C GLU A 107 9.97 -0.61 -20.70
N ILE A 108 9.75 -1.88 -21.05
CA ILE A 108 8.49 -2.37 -21.61
C ILE A 108 7.39 -2.30 -20.55
N GLU A 109 7.66 -2.78 -19.34
CA GLU A 109 6.74 -2.74 -18.21
C GLU A 109 6.42 -1.30 -17.82
N SER A 110 7.43 -0.41 -17.78
CA SER A 110 7.23 1.02 -17.50
C SER A 110 6.33 1.69 -18.53
N MET A 111 6.51 1.37 -19.82
CA MET A 111 5.66 1.89 -20.89
C MET A 111 4.22 1.37 -20.79
N ALA A 112 4.04 0.10 -20.46
CA ALA A 112 2.74 -0.52 -20.28
C ALA A 112 1.98 0.03 -19.05
N MET A 113 2.69 0.30 -17.94
CA MET A 113 2.12 0.86 -16.72
C MET A 113 1.84 2.37 -16.80
N ARG A 114 2.45 3.09 -17.72
CA ARG A 114 2.35 4.57 -17.79
C ARG A 114 0.91 5.11 -17.91
N PRO A 115 0.01 4.54 -18.72
CA PRO A 115 -1.39 4.98 -18.74
C PRO A 115 -2.05 4.84 -17.37
N LEU A 116 -1.88 3.68 -16.73
CA LEU A 116 -2.41 3.41 -15.38
C LEU A 116 -1.85 4.38 -14.34
N ALA A 117 -0.54 4.69 -14.41
CA ALA A 117 0.10 5.67 -13.52
C ALA A 117 -0.53 7.07 -13.68
N LYS A 118 -0.83 7.49 -14.91
CA LYS A 118 -1.47 8.79 -15.19
C LYS A 118 -2.91 8.84 -14.71
N ASP A 119 -3.65 7.75 -14.90
CA ASP A 119 -5.03 7.64 -14.43
C ASP A 119 -5.08 7.65 -12.91
N LEU A 120 -4.16 6.94 -12.24
CA LEU A 120 -4.02 6.93 -10.79
C LEU A 120 -3.67 8.31 -10.22
N THR A 121 -2.66 8.98 -10.77
CA THR A 121 -2.24 10.31 -10.28
C THR A 121 -3.34 11.35 -10.47
N ARG A 122 -4.06 11.30 -11.60
CA ARG A 122 -5.25 12.15 -11.83
C ARG A 122 -6.39 11.83 -10.85
N SER A 123 -6.70 10.54 -10.64
CA SER A 123 -7.77 10.12 -9.73
C SER A 123 -7.48 10.53 -8.28
N LEU A 124 -6.22 10.43 -7.83
CA LEU A 124 -5.82 10.91 -6.51
C LEU A 124 -6.01 12.42 -6.38
N GLU A 125 -5.63 13.19 -7.39
CA GLU A 125 -5.83 14.65 -7.38
C GLU A 125 -7.33 15.01 -7.35
N GLU A 126 -8.18 14.29 -8.08
CA GLU A 126 -9.64 14.45 -8.02
C GLU A 126 -10.19 14.15 -6.62
N VAL A 127 -9.76 13.05 -6.00
CA VAL A 127 -10.11 12.70 -4.62
C VAL A 127 -9.70 13.81 -3.66
N ARG A 128 -8.45 14.30 -3.75
CA ARG A 128 -7.95 15.38 -2.90
C ARG A 128 -8.80 16.64 -3.00
N ASN A 129 -9.17 17.02 -4.22
CA ASN A 129 -10.04 18.18 -4.46
C ASN A 129 -11.44 17.99 -3.88
N ILE A 130 -12.06 16.82 -4.07
CA ILE A 130 -13.41 16.53 -3.54
C ILE A 130 -13.41 16.54 -2.00
N ILE A 131 -12.42 15.90 -1.37
CA ILE A 131 -12.32 15.85 0.09
C ILE A 131 -12.08 17.25 0.67
N ARG A 132 -11.21 18.04 0.04
CA ARG A 132 -10.94 19.42 0.47
C ARG A 132 -12.18 20.29 0.39
N ASP A 133 -12.92 20.22 -0.72
CA ASP A 133 -14.19 20.94 -0.90
C ASP A 133 -15.23 20.51 0.13
N GLN A 134 -15.30 19.21 0.42
CA GLN A 134 -16.23 18.67 1.42
C GLN A 134 -15.87 19.13 2.83
N ALA A 135 -14.58 19.13 3.19
CA ALA A 135 -14.09 19.58 4.50
C ALA A 135 -14.44 21.04 4.79
N LEU A 136 -14.51 21.89 3.76
CA LEU A 136 -14.94 23.28 3.89
C LEU A 136 -16.46 23.45 4.03
N ARG A 137 -17.24 22.48 3.57
CA ARG A 137 -18.72 22.54 3.55
C ARG A 137 -19.35 21.89 4.77
N ASP A 138 -19.06 20.61 5.00
CA ASP A 138 -19.59 19.82 6.11
C ASP A 138 -18.65 18.66 6.43
N LEU A 139 -18.11 18.68 7.65
CA LEU A 139 -17.15 17.70 8.12
C LEU A 139 -17.79 16.38 8.57
N ASN A 140 -19.12 16.34 8.73
CA ASN A 140 -19.83 15.18 9.26
C ASN A 140 -20.47 14.30 8.15
N LEU A 141 -20.27 14.67 6.89
CA LEU A 141 -20.94 14.02 5.77
C LEU A 141 -19.93 13.60 4.69
N TYR A 142 -19.98 12.32 4.34
CA TYR A 142 -19.36 11.80 3.12
C TYR A 142 -20.40 11.73 2.01
N THR A 143 -20.20 12.51 0.95
CA THR A 143 -21.12 12.56 -0.19
C THR A 143 -20.98 11.33 -1.10
N GLU A 144 -22.03 10.99 -1.85
CA GLU A 144 -21.97 9.89 -2.81
C GLU A 144 -20.90 10.12 -3.89
N LYS A 145 -20.74 11.36 -4.37
CA LYS A 145 -19.66 11.72 -5.29
C LYS A 145 -18.27 11.39 -4.71
N MET A 146 -18.07 11.65 -3.43
CA MET A 146 -16.81 11.34 -2.74
C MET A 146 -16.61 9.83 -2.65
N LYS A 147 -17.64 9.05 -2.28
CA LYS A 147 -17.59 7.58 -2.27
C LYS A 147 -17.23 7.00 -3.63
N GLU A 148 -17.88 7.46 -4.69
CA GLU A 148 -17.61 7.00 -6.06
C GLU A 148 -16.17 7.30 -6.49
N SER A 149 -15.69 8.51 -6.20
CA SER A 149 -14.30 8.90 -6.51
C SER A 149 -13.28 8.07 -5.72
N LEU A 150 -13.53 7.81 -4.43
CA LEU A 150 -12.68 6.96 -3.60
C LEU A 150 -12.64 5.51 -4.08
N LYS A 151 -13.78 4.93 -4.48
CA LYS A 151 -13.83 3.57 -5.05
C LYS A 151 -13.01 3.48 -6.33
N HIS A 152 -13.14 4.47 -7.21
CA HIS A 152 -12.38 4.51 -8.45
C HIS A 152 -10.88 4.60 -8.19
N PHE A 153 -10.47 5.48 -7.27
CA PHE A 153 -9.08 5.58 -6.82
C PHE A 153 -8.57 4.27 -6.23
N ASP A 154 -9.32 3.62 -5.34
CA ASP A 154 -8.90 2.39 -4.66
C ASP A 154 -8.66 1.23 -5.64
N VAL A 155 -9.49 1.13 -6.70
CA VAL A 155 -9.29 0.15 -7.78
C VAL A 155 -8.02 0.45 -8.58
N LEU A 156 -7.84 1.69 -9.03
CA LEU A 156 -6.64 2.09 -9.77
C LEU A 156 -5.37 1.88 -8.94
N PHE A 157 -5.43 2.17 -7.63
CA PHE A 157 -4.31 2.01 -6.73
C PHE A 157 -3.95 0.52 -6.56
N ALA A 158 -4.94 -0.35 -6.37
CA ALA A 158 -4.72 -1.80 -6.27
C ALA A 158 -4.17 -2.41 -7.58
N GLU A 159 -4.68 -1.98 -8.75
CA GLU A 159 -4.15 -2.41 -10.05
C GLU A 159 -2.70 -1.95 -10.24
N PHE A 160 -2.40 -0.70 -9.87
CA PHE A 160 -1.05 -0.16 -9.98
C PHE A 160 -0.09 -0.84 -9.01
N GLU A 161 -0.49 -1.07 -7.76
CA GLU A 161 0.26 -1.81 -6.75
C GLU A 161 0.67 -3.19 -7.28
N LEU A 162 -0.30 -3.95 -7.82
CA LEU A 162 -0.03 -5.25 -8.41
C LEU A 162 0.98 -5.18 -9.56
N SER A 163 0.75 -4.27 -10.52
CA SER A 163 1.59 -4.16 -11.70
C SER A 163 3.02 -3.71 -11.36
N TYR A 164 3.13 -2.72 -10.48
CA TYR A 164 4.39 -2.11 -10.09
C TYR A 164 5.27 -3.07 -9.29
N VAL A 165 4.71 -3.70 -8.25
CA VAL A 165 5.45 -4.66 -7.43
C VAL A 165 5.87 -5.86 -8.27
N SER A 166 5.00 -6.37 -9.16
CA SER A 166 5.33 -7.48 -10.07
C SER A 166 6.44 -7.16 -11.07
N ALA A 167 6.63 -5.88 -11.44
CA ALA A 167 7.74 -5.46 -12.28
C ALA A 167 9.05 -5.31 -11.49
N MET A 168 8.98 -4.92 -10.22
CA MET A 168 10.16 -4.66 -9.40
C MET A 168 10.75 -5.90 -8.74
N VAL A 169 9.91 -6.85 -8.36
CA VAL A 169 10.35 -8.06 -7.67
C VAL A 169 9.77 -9.32 -8.30
N PRO A 170 10.46 -10.46 -8.20
CA PRO A 170 9.85 -11.73 -8.57
C PRO A 170 8.65 -12.00 -7.66
N VAL A 171 7.48 -12.05 -8.26
CA VAL A 171 6.24 -12.48 -7.59
C VAL A 171 6.05 -13.97 -7.83
N LYS A 172 5.50 -14.68 -6.83
CA LYS A 172 5.20 -16.11 -6.96
C LYS A 172 4.25 -16.32 -8.14
N SER A 173 4.62 -17.21 -9.05
CA SER A 173 3.72 -17.69 -10.09
C SER A 173 2.51 -18.40 -9.47
N PRO A 174 1.39 -18.52 -10.18
CA PRO A 174 0.22 -19.28 -9.70
C PRO A 174 0.59 -20.70 -9.28
N LYS A 175 1.53 -21.34 -10.00
CA LYS A 175 2.02 -22.68 -9.69
C LYS A 175 2.82 -22.71 -8.38
N GLU A 176 3.74 -21.77 -8.19
CA GLU A 176 4.54 -21.69 -6.95
C GLU A 176 3.65 -21.40 -5.74
N TYR A 177 2.67 -20.52 -5.90
CA TYR A 177 1.70 -20.24 -4.85
C TYR A 177 0.85 -21.48 -4.51
N TYR A 178 0.36 -22.19 -5.53
CA TYR A 178 -0.43 -23.40 -5.34
C TYR A 178 0.38 -24.50 -4.62
N VAL A 179 1.62 -24.74 -5.04
CA VAL A 179 2.53 -25.69 -4.36
C VAL A 179 2.77 -25.27 -2.90
N GLN A 180 2.93 -23.97 -2.63
CA GLN A 180 3.07 -23.48 -1.26
C GLN A 180 1.81 -23.76 -0.43
N GLN A 181 0.61 -23.59 -0.98
CA GLN A 181 -0.63 -23.94 -0.28
C GLN A 181 -0.73 -25.44 -0.02
N GLU A 182 -0.37 -26.29 -0.97
CA GLU A 182 -0.33 -27.75 -0.76
C GLU A 182 0.64 -28.13 0.37
N VAL A 183 1.81 -27.49 0.45
CA VAL A 183 2.76 -27.70 1.54
C VAL A 183 2.17 -27.26 2.89
N ILE A 184 1.46 -26.12 2.93
CA ILE A 184 0.80 -25.65 4.16
C ILE A 184 -0.25 -26.66 4.62
N VAL A 185 -1.12 -27.12 3.70
CA VAL A 185 -2.14 -28.14 4.02
C VAL A 185 -1.50 -29.42 4.53
N LEU A 186 -0.46 -29.90 3.84
CA LEU A 186 0.27 -31.10 4.24
C LEU A 186 0.88 -30.94 5.65
N PHE A 187 1.43 -29.77 5.97
CA PHE A 187 1.98 -29.50 7.31
C PHE A 187 0.88 -29.45 8.37
N CYS A 188 -0.26 -28.82 8.08
CA CYS A 188 -1.41 -28.80 8.99
C CYS A 188 -1.93 -30.23 9.28
N GLU A 189 -2.11 -31.04 8.24
CA GLU A 189 -2.53 -32.44 8.38
C GLU A 189 -1.49 -33.28 9.15
N THR A 190 -0.21 -33.05 8.89
CA THR A 190 0.90 -33.72 9.59
C THR A 190 0.92 -33.36 11.07
N VAL A 191 0.75 -32.09 11.41
CA VAL A 191 0.65 -31.62 12.80
C VAL A 191 -0.55 -32.24 13.49
N GLU A 192 -1.72 -32.22 12.85
CA GLU A 192 -2.95 -32.80 13.42
C GLU A 192 -2.79 -34.31 13.66
N ARG A 193 -2.16 -35.03 12.73
CA ARG A 193 -1.86 -36.46 12.87
C ARG A 193 -0.84 -36.73 13.98
N ALA A 194 0.21 -35.93 14.08
CA ALA A 194 1.24 -36.06 15.11
C ALA A 194 0.68 -35.79 16.51
N LEU A 195 -0.22 -34.82 16.66
CA LEU A 195 -0.99 -34.59 17.90
C LEU A 195 -1.86 -35.80 18.26
N LYS A 196 -2.63 -36.32 17.30
CA LYS A 196 -3.49 -37.51 17.50
C LYS A 196 -2.71 -38.76 17.93
N LEU A 197 -1.49 -38.93 17.41
CA LEU A 197 -0.62 -40.06 17.73
C LEU A 197 0.25 -39.81 18.99
N GLY A 198 0.18 -38.61 19.58
CA GLY A 198 0.97 -38.25 20.77
C GLY A 198 2.46 -38.02 20.49
N TYR A 199 2.85 -37.80 19.23
CA TYR A 199 4.23 -37.45 18.88
C TYR A 199 4.56 -36.00 19.20
N LEU A 200 3.53 -35.14 19.25
CA LEU A 200 3.60 -33.74 19.64
C LEU A 200 2.52 -33.49 20.69
N THR A 201 2.72 -32.47 21.53
CA THR A 201 1.68 -31.96 22.44
C THR A 201 1.25 -30.56 22.00
N GLN A 202 0.05 -30.14 22.44
CA GLN A 202 -0.46 -28.80 22.11
C GLN A 202 0.44 -27.69 22.67
N ASP A 203 0.94 -27.88 23.89
CA ASP A 203 1.84 -26.91 24.57
C ASP A 203 3.11 -26.64 23.75
N MET A 204 3.69 -27.67 23.11
CA MET A 204 4.88 -27.50 22.26
C MET A 204 4.61 -26.60 21.04
N ILE A 205 3.39 -26.65 20.49
CA ILE A 205 2.97 -25.81 19.36
C ILE A 205 2.74 -24.38 19.84
N ASP A 206 2.05 -24.23 20.97
CA ASP A 206 1.68 -22.94 21.54
C ASP A 206 2.91 -22.15 22.02
N ASP A 207 3.96 -22.84 22.46
CA ASP A 207 5.26 -22.27 22.86
C ASP A 207 6.19 -21.95 21.67
N TYR A 208 5.73 -22.13 20.42
CA TYR A 208 6.51 -21.91 19.20
C TYR A 208 7.87 -22.63 19.21
N GLU A 209 7.94 -23.87 19.71
CA GLU A 209 9.21 -24.58 19.85
C GLU A 209 9.97 -24.67 18.50
N PRO A 210 11.19 -24.11 18.40
CA PRO A 210 11.95 -24.09 17.14
C PRO A 210 12.22 -25.49 16.55
N ALA A 211 12.25 -26.52 17.40
CA ALA A 211 12.40 -27.91 16.97
C ALA A 211 11.22 -28.41 16.11
N LEU A 212 10.01 -27.87 16.30
CA LEU A 212 8.83 -28.21 15.50
C LEU A 212 8.96 -27.73 14.06
N MET A 213 9.57 -26.56 13.83
CA MET A 213 9.79 -26.03 12.48
C MET A 213 10.66 -26.96 11.61
N PHE A 214 11.56 -27.73 12.23
CA PHE A 214 12.40 -28.72 11.52
C PHE A 214 11.77 -30.11 11.47
N THR A 215 10.91 -30.44 12.43
CA THR A 215 10.35 -31.79 12.58
C THR A 215 9.09 -31.99 11.76
N ILE A 216 8.22 -30.97 11.66
CA ILE A 216 6.96 -31.02 10.89
C ILE A 216 7.22 -31.30 9.40
N PRO A 217 8.16 -30.63 8.71
CA PRO A 217 8.47 -30.95 7.32
C PRO A 217 9.01 -32.38 7.12
N ARG A 218 9.68 -32.95 8.13
CA ARG A 218 10.21 -34.33 8.07
C ARG A 218 9.12 -35.36 8.28
N LEU A 219 8.18 -35.10 9.20
CA LEU A 219 7.02 -35.96 9.42
C LEU A 219 6.08 -35.99 8.20
N ALA A 220 6.06 -34.93 7.40
CA ALA A 220 5.25 -34.82 6.19
C ALA A 220 5.77 -35.65 4.99
N ILE A 221 7.04 -36.09 5.03
CA ILE A 221 7.68 -36.86 3.94
C ILE A 221 7.45 -38.39 4.08
N VAL A 222 6.93 -38.86 5.21
CA VAL A 222 6.80 -40.29 5.56
C VAL A 222 5.41 -40.86 5.27
#